data_AF-A0A1V6CTV3-F1
#
_entry.id   AF-A0A1V6CTV3-F1
#
_cell.length_a   1.000
_cell.length_b   1.000
_cell.length_c   1.000
_cell.angle_alpha   90.00
_cell.angle_beta   90.00
_cell.angle_gamma   90.00
#
_symmetry.space_group_name_H-M   'P 1'
#
loop_
_entity.id
_entity.type
_entity.pdbx_description
1 polymer ?
#
loop_
_entity_poly.entity_id
_entity_poly.type
_entity_poly.pdbx_seq_one_letter_code
_entity_poly.pdbx_strand_id
1 'polypeptide(L)'
;MTAKLDPDHQVAVWAVRYCLGRMTHVVGSCVEWLIWVWPDLNEDARSTIKRDIEEAFGEDDRDRERLNGAIGYKRLGMDMDRREWARVRKLWSSP
;
A
#
# COMPACT_ATOMS: atom_id res chain seq x y z
N MET A 1 1.19 -9.57 20.50
CA MET A 1 -0.28 -9.78 20.46
C MET A 1 -0.83 -8.97 19.31
N THR A 2 -1.25 -9.62 18.22
CA THR A 2 -2.06 -8.95 17.19
C THR A 2 -3.43 -8.72 17.80
N ALA A 3 -3.82 -7.45 17.96
CA ALA A 3 -5.22 -7.14 18.24
C ALA A 3 -6.08 -7.83 17.17
N LYS A 4 -7.11 -8.57 17.59
CA LYS A 4 -8.08 -9.13 16.66
C LYS A 4 -8.81 -7.96 16.01
N LEU A 5 -8.39 -7.59 14.80
CA LEU A 5 -9.17 -6.70 13.95
C LEU A 5 -10.51 -7.39 13.64
N ASP A 6 -11.57 -6.59 13.58
CA ASP A 6 -12.84 -6.99 12.95
C ASP A 6 -12.53 -7.60 11.56
N PRO A 7 -13.15 -8.73 11.17
CA PRO A 7 -12.91 -9.37 9.87
C PRO A 7 -12.82 -8.40 8.69
N ASP A 8 -13.68 -7.37 8.63
CA ASP A 8 -13.74 -6.45 7.49
C ASP A 8 -12.51 -5.51 7.45
N HIS A 9 -12.06 -5.01 8.60
CA HIS A 9 -10.85 -4.19 8.70
C HIS A 9 -9.58 -5.02 8.44
N GLN A 10 -9.60 -6.29 8.85
CA GLN A 10 -8.50 -7.22 8.61
C GLN A 10 -8.32 -7.52 7.11
N VAL A 11 -9.43 -7.65 6.36
CA VAL A 11 -9.42 -7.85 4.90
C VAL A 11 -8.77 -6.67 4.19
N ALA A 12 -8.98 -5.43 4.63
CA ALA A 12 -8.31 -4.27 4.05
C ALA A 12 -6.79 -4.31 4.19
N VAL A 13 -6.29 -4.67 5.37
CA VAL A 13 -4.84 -4.87 5.58
C VAL A 13 -4.29 -5.96 4.65
N TRP A 14 -5.00 -7.09 4.52
CA TRP A 14 -4.56 -8.18 3.65
C TRP A 14 -4.59 -7.82 2.17
N ALA A 15 -5.62 -7.12 1.72
CA ALA A 15 -5.74 -6.64 0.34
C ALA A 15 -4.57 -5.73 -0.03
N VAL A 16 -4.22 -4.78 0.86
CA VAL A 16 -3.06 -3.91 0.66
C VAL A 16 -1.77 -4.73 0.55
N ARG A 17 -1.49 -5.60 1.52
CA ARG A 17 -0.29 -6.45 1.52
C ARG A 17 -0.19 -7.34 0.31
N TYR A 18 -1.32 -7.87 -0.17
CA TYR A 18 -1.37 -8.69 -1.37
C TYR A 18 -1.04 -7.89 -2.64
N CYS A 19 -1.44 -6.62 -2.70
CA CYS A 19 -1.25 -5.76 -3.86
C CYS A 19 0.12 -5.08 -3.90
N LEU A 20 0.80 -4.92 -2.76
CA LEU A 20 2.17 -4.37 -2.72
C LEU A 20 3.13 -5.23 -3.57
N GLY A 21 3.83 -4.57 -4.49
CA GLY A 21 4.80 -5.21 -5.40
C GLY A 21 4.18 -6.04 -6.52
N ARG A 22 2.85 -6.04 -6.67
CA ARG A 22 2.19 -6.59 -7.85
C ARG A 22 2.41 -5.65 -9.04
N MET A 23 2.59 -6.24 -10.21
CA MET A 23 2.74 -5.52 -11.48
C MET A 23 1.56 -5.87 -12.39
N THR A 24 0.34 -5.70 -11.88
CA THR A 24 -0.91 -6.01 -12.59
C THR A 24 -1.97 -4.96 -12.29
N HIS A 25 -3.03 -4.92 -13.10
CA HIS A 25 -4.15 -3.98 -12.95
C HIS A 25 -4.82 -3.99 -11.57
N VAL A 26 -4.61 -5.03 -10.76
CA VAL A 26 -5.18 -5.13 -9.40
C VAL A 26 -4.73 -4.01 -8.48
N VAL A 27 -3.54 -3.43 -8.70
CA VAL A 27 -3.01 -2.33 -7.87
C VAL A 27 -3.90 -1.11 -7.97
N GLY A 28 -4.24 -0.69 -9.19
CA GLY A 28 -5.14 0.45 -9.42
C GLY A 28 -6.51 0.22 -8.79
N SER A 29 -7.13 -0.95 -9.01
CA SER A 29 -8.42 -1.28 -8.39
C SER A 29 -8.37 -1.30 -6.87
N CYS A 30 -7.28 -1.81 -6.28
CA CYS A 30 -7.08 -1.82 -4.84
C CYS A 30 -6.92 -0.40 -4.29
N VAL A 31 -6.17 0.46 -4.96
CA VAL A 31 -5.97 1.87 -4.56
C VAL A 31 -7.28 2.65 -4.60
N GLU A 32 -8.07 2.53 -5.67
CA GLU A 32 -9.40 3.18 -5.75
C GLU A 32 -10.33 2.71 -4.64
N TRP A 33 -10.41 1.39 -4.44
CA TRP A 33 -11.22 0.81 -3.37
C TRP A 33 -10.76 1.27 -1.99
N LEU A 34 -9.44 1.29 -1.75
CA LEU A 34 -8.87 1.69 -0.46
C LEU A 34 -9.16 3.16 -0.16
N ILE A 35 -9.04 4.05 -1.15
CA ILE A 35 -9.40 5.47 -1.01
C ILE A 35 -10.87 5.62 -0.63
N TRP A 36 -11.75 4.85 -1.26
CA TRP A 36 -13.18 4.89 -0.99
C TRP A 36 -13.54 4.40 0.42
N VAL A 37 -12.99 3.26 0.86
CA VAL A 37 -13.31 2.67 2.18
C VAL A 37 -12.55 3.31 3.34
N TRP A 38 -11.52 4.12 3.07
CA TRP A 38 -10.65 4.70 4.09
C TRP A 38 -11.38 5.35 5.27
N PRO A 39 -12.44 6.17 5.08
CA PRO A 39 -13.15 6.81 6.19
C PRO A 39 -13.86 5.82 7.13
N ASP A 40 -14.19 4.62 6.63
CA ASP A 40 -14.91 3.58 7.37
C ASP A 40 -13.96 2.62 8.11
N LEU A 41 -12.66 2.68 7.83
CA LEU A 41 -11.67 1.84 8.49
C LEU A 41 -11.38 2.33 9.92
N ASN A 42 -11.33 1.39 10.85
CA ASN A 42 -10.90 1.69 12.22
C ASN A 42 -9.44 2.18 12.27
N GLU A 43 -9.08 2.81 13.40
CA GLU A 43 -7.76 3.41 13.58
C GLU A 43 -6.62 2.38 13.50
N ASP A 44 -6.81 1.18 14.05
CA ASP A 44 -5.79 0.12 14.03
C ASP A 44 -5.45 -0.35 12.60
N ALA A 45 -6.47 -0.52 11.74
CA ALA A 45 -6.26 -0.90 10.35
C ALA A 45 -5.65 0.24 9.55
N ARG A 46 -6.13 1.48 9.73
CA ARG A 46 -5.53 2.68 9.11
C ARG A 46 -4.05 2.82 9.49
N SER A 47 -3.72 2.66 10.78
CA SER A 47 -2.36 2.70 11.30
C SER A 47 -1.48 1.60 10.70
N THR A 48 -2.00 0.36 10.64
CA THR A 48 -1.28 -0.77 10.05
C THR A 48 -1.00 -0.56 8.56
N ILE A 49 -2.03 -0.16 7.78
CA ILE A 49 -1.89 0.11 6.35
C ILE A 49 -0.91 1.25 6.11
N LYS A 50 -0.97 2.31 6.93
CA LYS A 50 -0.01 3.42 6.88
C LYS A 50 1.42 2.97 7.02
N ARG A 51 1.70 2.23 8.09
CA ARG A 51 3.04 1.71 8.33
C ARG A 51 3.52 0.85 7.16
N ASP A 52 2.70 -0.11 6.73
CA ASP A 52 3.07 -1.06 5.70
C ASP A 52 3.34 -0.37 4.33
N ILE A 53 2.57 0.67 3.97
CA ILE A 53 2.80 1.45 2.75
C ILE A 53 4.07 2.30 2.86
N GLU A 54 4.30 2.99 3.98
CA GLU A 54 5.51 3.81 4.15
C GLU A 54 6.79 2.96 4.18
N GLU A 55 6.75 1.78 4.83
CA GLU A 55 7.84 0.79 4.78
C GLU A 55 8.09 0.32 3.33
N ALA A 56 7.02 0.06 2.57
CA ALA A 56 7.14 -0.33 1.17
C ALA A 56 7.75 0.77 0.29
N PHE A 57 7.45 2.05 0.53
CA PHE A 57 8.13 3.17 -0.14
C PHE A 57 9.62 3.20 0.18
N GLY A 58 10.01 3.04 1.45
CA GLY A 58 11.42 3.03 1.84
C GLY A 58 12.20 1.81 1.31
N GLU A 59 11.54 0.67 1.12
CA GLU A 59 12.12 -0.50 0.44
C GLU A 59 12.19 -0.33 -1.08
N ASP A 60 11.16 0.23 -1.71
CA ASP A 60 11.12 0.51 -3.14
C ASP A 60 12.21 1.51 -3.57
N ASP A 61 12.48 2.52 -2.74
CA ASP A 61 13.58 3.47 -2.97
C ASP A 61 14.94 2.76 -2.97
N ARG A 62 15.17 1.86 -2.00
CA ARG A 62 16.38 1.02 -1.93
C ARG A 62 16.50 0.06 -3.11
N ASP A 63 15.39 -0.56 -3.52
CA ASP A 63 15.36 -1.46 -4.68
C ASP A 63 15.73 -0.70 -5.96
N ARG A 64 15.16 0.51 -6.16
CA ARG A 64 15.43 1.35 -7.33
C ARG A 64 16.87 1.85 -7.37
N GLU A 65 17.41 2.28 -6.23
CA GLU A 65 18.82 2.67 -6.11
C GLU A 65 19.73 1.50 -6.47
N ARG A 66 19.49 0.32 -5.89
CA ARG A 66 20.27 -0.90 -6.16
C ARG A 66 20.22 -1.32 -7.63
N LEU A 67 19.06 -1.20 -8.28
CA LEU A 67 18.90 -1.57 -9.68
C LEU A 67 19.63 -0.60 -10.61
N ASN A 68 19.85 0.66 -10.20
CA ASN A 68 20.55 1.67 -11.00
C ASN A 68 20.04 1.74 -12.46
N GLY A 69 18.72 1.78 -12.63
CA GLY A 69 18.06 1.80 -13.94
C GLY A 69 17.87 0.42 -14.62
N ALA A 70 18.38 -0.67 -14.04
CA ALA A 70 18.14 -2.01 -14.56
C ALA A 70 16.69 -2.49 -14.35
N ILE A 71 16.26 -3.43 -15.20
CA ILE A 71 14.99 -4.12 -15.05
C ILE A 71 15.10 -5.10 -13.87
N GLY A 72 14.10 -5.07 -12.98
CA GLY A 72 14.05 -5.94 -11.82
C GLY A 72 12.85 -5.66 -10.94
N TYR A 73 12.62 -6.56 -9.98
CA TYR A 73 11.59 -6.44 -8.95
C TYR A 73 11.81 -5.19 -8.10
N LYS A 74 10.71 -4.54 -7.72
CA LYS A 74 10.67 -3.35 -6.86
C LYS A 74 9.48 -3.48 -5.92
N ARG A 75 9.64 -3.06 -4.67
CA ARG A 75 8.61 -3.28 -3.64
C ARG A 75 7.24 -2.66 -3.95
N LEU A 76 7.16 -1.56 -4.70
CA LEU A 76 5.89 -0.95 -5.10
C LEU A 76 5.46 -1.28 -6.53
N GLY A 77 6.15 -2.19 -7.21
CA GLY A 77 5.85 -2.55 -8.59
C GLY A 77 6.47 -1.58 -9.60
N MET A 78 5.80 -1.36 -10.72
CA MET A 78 6.26 -0.46 -11.77
C MET A 78 6.02 1.01 -11.39
N ASP A 79 6.49 1.94 -12.23
CA ASP A 79 6.35 3.38 -11.96
C ASP A 79 4.88 3.82 -11.91
N MET A 80 3.99 3.17 -12.67
CA MET A 80 2.55 3.41 -12.57
C MET A 80 1.99 2.95 -11.21
N ASP A 81 2.39 1.77 -10.74
CA ASP A 81 1.94 1.21 -9.46
C ASP A 81 2.40 2.10 -8.29
N ARG A 82 3.68 2.52 -8.30
CA ARG A 82 4.22 3.47 -7.31
C ARG A 82 3.46 4.80 -7.30
N ARG A 83 3.04 5.31 -8.47
CA ARG A 83 2.23 6.54 -8.56
C ARG A 83 0.84 6.35 -7.97
N GLU A 84 0.22 5.18 -8.15
CA GLU A 84 -1.06 4.85 -7.51
C GLU A 84 -0.93 4.83 -5.98
N TRP A 85 0.09 4.14 -5.44
CA TRP A 85 0.34 4.14 -4.00
C TRP A 85 0.61 5.53 -3.42
N ALA A 86 1.22 6.44 -4.20
CA ALA A 86 1.41 7.83 -3.78
C ALA A 86 0.08 8.60 -3.64
N ARG A 87 -1.00 8.19 -4.31
CA ARG A 87 -2.34 8.75 -4.09
C ARG A 87 -2.88 8.38 -2.71
N VAL A 88 -2.69 7.12 -2.29
CA VAL A 88 -3.08 6.66 -0.95
C VAL A 88 -2.35 7.44 0.14
N ARG A 89 -1.07 7.82 -0.07
CA ARG A 89 -0.33 8.64 0.89
C ARG A 89 -0.95 10.02 1.16
N LYS A 90 -1.83 10.52 0.29
CA LYS A 90 -2.56 11.79 0.53
C LYS A 90 -3.59 11.66 1.65
N LEU A 91 -4.00 10.43 1.99
CA LEU A 91 -4.97 10.15 3.05
C LEU A 91 -4.40 10.39 4.46
N TRP A 92 -3.08 10.43 4.65
CA TRP A 92 -2.47 10.67 5.98
C TRP A 92 -2.82 12.04 6.58
N SER A 93 -3.11 13.00 5.72
CA SER A 93 -3.46 14.37 6.09
C SER A 93 -4.98 14.60 6.13
N SER A 94 -5.77 13.57 5.79
CA SER A 94 -7.22 13.62 5.89
C SER A 94 -7.64 13.12 7.29
N PRO A 95 -8.59 13.80 7.97
CA PRO A 95 -9.13 13.35 9.26
C PRO A 95 -9.72 11.93 9.21
#